data_AF-A0A562D0D4-F1
#
_entry.id   AF-A0A562D0D4-F1
#
_cell.length_a   1.000
_cell.length_b   1.000
_cell.length_c   1.000
_cell.angle_alpha   90.00
_cell.angle_beta   90.00
_cell.angle_gamma   90.00
#
_symmetry.space_group_name_H-M   'P 1'
#
loop_
_entity.id
_entity.type
_entity.pdbx_description
1 polymer ?
#
loop_
_entity_poly.entity_id
_entity_poly.type
_entity_poly.pdbx_seq_one_letter_code
_entity_poly.pdbx_strand_id
1 'polypeptide(L)'
;MHALAASVVNALVLAEEKAPADEDVVAGWTAFWIFLGLIVAVAVIGFALTRSLRTAQRAKDQGVYGDPVDSDAGSDSSADDA
;
A
#
# COMPACT_ATOMS: atom_id res chain seq x y z
N MET A 1 11.43 37.45 18.32
CA MET A 1 10.80 36.59 17.29
C MET A 1 11.21 36.98 15.87
N HIS A 2 11.33 38.26 15.50
CA HIS A 2 11.73 38.68 14.14
C HIS A 2 13.21 38.42 13.78
N ALA A 3 14.13 38.46 14.75
CA ALA A 3 15.55 38.19 14.50
C ALA A 3 15.85 36.72 14.15
N LEU A 4 15.07 35.78 14.71
CA LEU A 4 15.20 34.35 14.43
C LEU A 4 14.68 34.05 13.02
N ALA A 5 13.54 34.64 12.65
CA ALA A 5 13.01 34.55 11.29
C ALA A 5 13.98 35.12 10.24
N ALA A 6 14.59 36.27 10.49
CA ALA A 6 15.58 36.86 9.57
C ALA A 6 16.84 35.99 9.43
N SER A 7 17.31 35.40 10.53
CA SER A 7 18.47 34.48 10.52
C SER A 7 18.17 33.19 9.74
N VAL A 8 16.97 32.62 9.93
CA VAL A 8 16.52 31.43 9.18
C VAL A 8 16.36 31.73 7.70
N VAL A 9 15.76 32.86 7.34
CA VAL A 9 15.63 33.30 5.94
C VAL A 9 17.01 33.52 5.30
N ASN A 10 17.93 34.17 5.99
CA ASN A 10 19.28 34.40 5.46
C ASN A 10 20.07 33.10 5.29
N ALA A 11 19.90 32.12 6.21
CA ALA A 11 20.51 30.80 6.09
C ALA A 11 19.94 29.99 4.92
N LEU A 12 18.63 30.11 4.66
CA LEU A 12 17.95 29.47 3.52
C LEU A 12 18.41 30.07 2.19
N VAL A 13 18.50 31.40 2.09
CA VAL A 13 18.95 32.09 0.87
C VAL A 13 20.41 31.75 0.54
N LEU A 14 21.29 31.69 1.55
CA LEU A 14 22.69 31.27 1.36
C LEU A 14 22.82 29.79 0.95
N ALA A 15 21.87 28.94 1.34
CA ALA A 15 21.82 27.55 0.90
C ALA A 15 21.30 27.41 -0.53
N GLU A 16 20.45 28.35 -1.00
CA GLU A 16 19.83 28.35 -2.32
C GLU A 16 20.74 28.93 -3.43
N GLU A 17 21.58 29.93 -3.14
CA GLU A 17 22.53 30.49 -4.13
C GLU A 17 23.56 29.47 -4.65
N LYS A 18 23.71 28.33 -3.96
CA LYS A 18 24.55 27.22 -4.41
C LYS A 18 23.71 26.12 -5.03
N ALA A 19 22.84 26.49 -5.97
CA ALA A 19 22.21 25.52 -6.86
C ALA A 19 23.34 24.73 -7.57
N PRO A 20 23.40 23.39 -7.41
CA PRO A 20 24.36 22.58 -8.13
C PRO A 20 24.13 22.78 -9.64
N ALA A 21 25.21 22.76 -10.42
CA ALA A 21 25.09 22.80 -11.88
C ALA A 21 24.15 21.67 -12.35
N ASP A 22 23.35 21.89 -13.39
CA ASP A 22 22.30 20.95 -13.85
C ASP A 22 22.82 19.51 -14.08
N GLU A 23 24.13 19.37 -14.34
CA GLU A 23 24.84 18.10 -14.51
C GLU A 23 25.00 17.26 -13.22
N ASP A 24 24.92 17.87 -12.03
CA ASP A 24 24.97 17.21 -10.73
C ASP A 24 23.58 16.68 -10.28
N VAL A 25 22.54 16.96 -11.07
CA VAL A 25 21.15 16.57 -10.80
C VAL A 25 20.79 15.25 -11.50
N VAL A 26 21.79 14.41 -11.76
CA VAL A 26 21.57 13.03 -12.22
C VAL A 26 21.46 12.13 -11.00
N ALA A 27 20.31 11.48 -10.85
CA ALA A 27 20.09 10.48 -9.81
C ALA A 27 21.15 9.39 -9.91
N GLY A 28 22.17 9.47 -9.05
CA GLY A 28 23.23 8.48 -8.98
C GLY A 28 22.67 7.08 -8.70
N TRP A 29 23.48 6.06 -8.94
CA TRP A 29 23.11 4.65 -8.77
C TRP A 29 22.43 4.34 -7.42
N THR A 30 22.76 5.08 -6.35
CA THR A 30 22.10 4.99 -5.04
C THR A 30 20.61 5.30 -5.07
N ALA A 31 20.19 6.36 -5.78
CA ALA A 31 18.78 6.75 -5.88
C ALA A 31 17.96 5.69 -6.63
N PHE A 32 18.57 5.03 -7.63
CA PHE A 32 17.96 3.89 -8.32
C PHE A 32 17.65 2.73 -7.35
N TRP A 33 18.58 2.37 -6.46
CA TRP A 33 18.34 1.32 -5.45
C TRP A 33 17.28 1.71 -4.43
N ILE A 34 17.25 2.97 -4.01
CA ILE A 34 16.21 3.48 -3.12
C ILE A 34 14.84 3.34 -3.79
N PHE A 35 14.73 3.73 -5.06
CA PHE A 35 13.49 3.59 -5.83
C PHE A 35 13.03 2.13 -5.93
N LEU A 36 13.95 1.22 -6.24
CA LEU A 36 13.64 -0.21 -6.28
C LEU A 36 13.22 -0.74 -4.90
N GLY A 37 13.88 -0.29 -3.83
CA GLY A 37 13.49 -0.61 -2.45
C GLY A 37 12.07 -0.15 -2.11
N LEU A 38 11.67 1.04 -2.58
CA LEU A 38 10.30 1.55 -2.40
C LEU A 38 9.27 0.68 -3.16
N ILE A 39 9.58 0.24 -4.38
CA ILE A 39 8.72 -0.68 -5.13
C ILE A 39 8.52 -1.98 -4.35
N VAL A 40 9.62 -2.57 -3.85
CA VAL A 40 9.57 -3.82 -3.06
C VAL A 40 8.77 -3.61 -1.78
N ALA A 41 8.97 -2.48 -1.08
CA ALA A 41 8.21 -2.17 0.13
C ALA A 41 6.70 -2.12 -0.16
N VAL A 42 6.29 -1.43 -1.23
CA VAL A 42 4.88 -1.38 -1.65
C VAL A 42 4.34 -2.78 -2.00
N ALA A 43 5.11 -3.58 -2.75
CA ALA A 43 4.72 -4.94 -3.11
C ALA A 43 4.55 -5.83 -1.88
N VAL A 44 5.43 -5.74 -0.89
CA VAL A 44 5.35 -6.48 0.37
C VAL A 44 4.12 -6.08 1.17
N ILE A 45 3.84 -4.78 1.29
CA ILE A 45 2.65 -4.28 1.98
C ILE A 45 1.38 -4.76 1.28
N GLY A 46 1.32 -4.62 -0.05
CA GLY A 46 0.19 -5.09 -0.86
C GLY A 46 -0.04 -6.60 -0.70
N PHE A 47 1.04 -7.39 -0.77
CA PHE A 47 0.97 -8.85 -0.58
C PHE A 47 0.48 -9.24 0.82
N ALA A 48 0.99 -8.59 1.86
CA ALA A 48 0.58 -8.84 3.24
C ALA A 48 -0.92 -8.54 3.46
N LEU A 49 -1.40 -7.44 2.88
CA LEU A 49 -2.81 -7.05 2.92
C LEU A 49 -3.69 -8.02 2.11
N THR A 50 -3.30 -8.38 0.90
CA THR A 50 -4.06 -9.34 0.08
C THR A 50 -4.09 -10.72 0.76
N ARG A 51 -3.01 -11.14 1.41
CA ARG A 51 -2.94 -12.41 2.14
C ARG A 51 -3.86 -12.41 3.37
N SER A 52 -3.94 -11.31 4.12
CA SER A 52 -4.83 -11.21 5.28
C SER A 52 -6.30 -11.29 4.84
N LEU A 53 -6.67 -10.56 3.80
CA LEU A 53 -8.02 -10.60 3.22
C LEU A 53 -8.37 -12.00 2.69
N ARG A 54 -7.46 -12.66 1.96
CA ARG A 54 -7.72 -14.01 1.43
C ARG A 54 -7.86 -15.05 2.53
N THR A 55 -7.12 -14.92 3.63
CA THR A 55 -7.26 -15.82 4.78
C THR A 55 -8.60 -15.64 5.46
N ALA A 56 -9.06 -14.40 5.62
CA ALA A 56 -10.38 -14.10 6.19
C ALA A 56 -11.53 -14.65 5.32
N GLN A 57 -11.44 -14.50 4.00
CA GLN A 57 -12.42 -15.10 3.07
C GLN A 57 -12.45 -16.62 3.20
N ARG A 58 -11.29 -17.29 3.20
CA ARG A 58 -11.22 -18.75 3.36
C ARG A 58 -11.78 -19.24 4.69
N ALA A 59 -11.63 -18.48 5.77
CA ALA A 59 -12.21 -18.80 7.07
C ALA A 59 -13.73 -18.62 7.08
N LYS A 60 -14.25 -17.63 6.35
CA LYS A 60 -15.69 -17.45 6.10
C LYS A 60 -16.26 -18.61 5.28
N ASP A 61 -15.61 -18.96 4.17
CA ASP A 61 -16.03 -20.07 3.30
C ASP A 61 -16.04 -21.43 4.02
N GLN A 62 -15.14 -21.61 4.98
CA GLN A 62 -15.06 -22.82 5.80
C GLN A 62 -16.03 -22.83 6.99
N GLY A 63 -16.92 -21.83 7.11
CA GLY A 63 -17.91 -21.77 8.19
C GLY A 63 -17.30 -21.62 9.59
N VAL A 64 -16.02 -21.22 9.70
CA VAL A 64 -15.28 -21.14 10.97
C VAL A 64 -15.90 -20.11 11.93
N TYR A 65 -16.65 -19.15 11.40
CA TYR A 65 -17.36 -18.13 12.17
C TYR A 65 -18.76 -18.56 12.65
N GLY A 66 -19.19 -19.80 12.43
CA GLY A 66 -20.42 -20.35 13.01
C GLY A 66 -21.72 -19.91 12.33
N ASP A 67 -21.67 -19.56 11.04
CA ASP A 67 -22.86 -19.33 10.22
C ASP A 67 -23.26 -20.67 9.57
N PRO A 68 -24.49 -21.19 9.76
CA PRO A 68 -24.91 -22.41 9.08
C PRO A 68 -24.83 -22.17 7.57
N VAL A 69 -24.09 -23.03 6.87
CA VAL A 69 -24.14 -23.11 5.42
C VAL A 69 -25.56 -23.48 5.01
N ASP A 70 -26.32 -22.51 4.51
CA ASP A 70 -27.61 -22.75 3.87
C ASP A 70 -27.38 -23.73 2.72
N SER A 71 -27.62 -25.00 3.02
CA SER A 71 -27.65 -26.09 2.08
C SER A 71 -29.03 -26.08 1.44
N ASP A 72 -29.32 -25.03 0.66
CA ASP A 72 -30.61 -24.90 -0.04
C ASP A 72 -30.39 -24.71 -1.55
N ALA A 73 -29.65 -25.65 -2.13
CA ALA A 73 -29.56 -25.82 -3.56
C ALA A 73 -29.44 -27.30 -3.91
N GLY A 74 -30.46 -28.09 -3.52
CA GLY A 74 -30.62 -29.45 -4.06
C GLY A 74 -31.26 -30.45 -3.13
N SER A 75 -32.59 -30.41 -3.02
CA SER A 75 -33.37 -31.62 -2.77
C SER A 75 -34.81 -31.43 -3.27
N ASP A 76 -35.11 -32.12 -4.37
CA ASP A 76 -36.40 -32.70 -4.77
C ASP A 76 -37.71 -32.11 -4.22
N SER A 77 -38.57 -31.68 -5.15
CA SER A 77 -39.85 -32.38 -5.31
C SER A 77 -40.38 -32.24 -6.73
N SER A 78 -40.22 -33.32 -7.49
CA SER A 78 -41.12 -33.70 -8.56
C SER A 78 -42.56 -33.77 -8.05
N ALA A 79 -43.46 -33.06 -8.73
CA ALA A 79 -44.91 -33.32 -8.86
C ALA A 79 -45.41 -32.24 -9.86
N ASP A 80 -45.65 -32.47 -11.15
CA ASP A 80 -46.09 -33.66 -11.88
C ASP A 80 -47.18 -34.44 -11.13
N ASP A 81 -48.37 -33.82 -11.03
CA ASP A 81 -49.63 -34.55 -11.03
C ASP A 81 -50.80 -33.66 -11.54
N ALA A 82 -51.38 -34.11 -12.66
CA ALA A 82 -52.76 -34.00 -13.17
C ALA A 82 -53.51 -32.65 -13.22
#